data_AF-A0A8S0R5I7-F1
#
_entry.id   AF-A0A8S0R5I7-F1
#
_cell.length_a   1.000
_cell.length_b   1.000
_cell.length_c   1.000
_cell.angle_alpha   90.00
_cell.angle_beta   90.00
_cell.angle_gamma   90.00
#
_symmetry.space_group_name_H-M   'P 1'
#
loop_
_entity.id
_entity.type
_entity.pdbx_description
1 polymer ?
#
loop_
_entity_poly.entity_id
_entity_poly.type
_entity_poly.pdbx_seq_one_letter_code
_entity_poly.pdbx_strand_id
1 'polypeptide(L)'
;MRLRLNCSRMNLSNSNPERWNLCQNVNLHTRRPEQHGRPRRNYQQCGSVDNTPDPSKVFQLNAQLKWEVARDPLHNGIDIGVIGLVPCARGDLSIKEWEKGKEHYNTMIQRVKAAVEVGGGEIKAFLWYQAKSDTYNLKDAESYKGLLEKLFQNVQTDLNMPSLPILLVIIES
;
A
#
# COMPACT_ATOMS: atom_id res chain seq x y z
N MET A 1 14.46 -8.88 6.33
CA MET A 1 13.91 -8.58 4.99
C MET A 1 13.49 -7.10 4.99
N ARG A 2 14.11 -6.27 4.17
CA ARG A 2 13.99 -4.80 4.21
C ARG A 2 13.14 -4.36 3.01
N LEU A 3 11.86 -4.04 3.23
CA LEU A 3 11.01 -3.48 2.19
C LEU A 3 11.37 -2.00 1.98
N ARG A 4 12.27 -1.72 1.03
CA ARG A 4 12.43 -0.38 0.47
C ARG A 4 11.40 -0.21 -0.65
N LEU A 5 10.31 0.50 -0.37
CA LEU A 5 9.39 0.95 -1.42
C LEU A 5 10.01 2.18 -2.09
N ASN A 6 10.62 1.99 -3.26
CA ASN A 6 11.12 3.06 -4.11
C ASN A 6 9.96 3.56 -4.99
N CYS A 7 9.51 4.79 -4.76
CA CYS A 7 8.36 5.35 -5.45
C CYS A 7 8.78 5.91 -6.82
N SER A 8 8.56 5.15 -7.89
CA SER A 8 8.61 5.63 -9.26
C SER A 8 7.27 5.35 -9.95
N ARG A 9 6.39 6.36 -9.92
CA ARG A 9 5.27 6.65 -10.83
C ARG A 9 4.71 5.47 -11.65
N MET A 10 3.62 4.85 -11.20
CA MET A 10 2.79 3.97 -12.04
C MET A 10 1.78 4.79 -12.84
N ASN A 11 1.80 4.62 -14.16
CA ASN A 11 0.85 5.19 -15.11
C ASN A 11 -0.16 4.08 -15.44
N LEU A 12 -1.43 4.25 -15.11
CA LEU A 12 -2.48 3.25 -15.36
C LEU A 12 -3.22 3.61 -16.65
N SER A 13 -2.90 2.92 -17.75
CA SER A 13 -3.76 2.90 -18.95
C SER A 13 -4.73 1.71 -18.89
N ASN A 14 -5.98 1.99 -19.25
CA ASN A 14 -7.15 1.11 -19.27
C ASN A 14 -6.92 -0.32 -19.80
N SER A 15 -7.34 -1.31 -19.01
CA SER A 15 -8.37 -2.33 -19.36
C SER A 15 -8.49 -3.38 -18.23
N ASN A 16 -9.71 -3.63 -17.74
CA ASN A 16 -10.10 -4.62 -16.70
C ASN A 16 -9.81 -6.07 -17.19
N PRO A 17 -9.57 -7.11 -16.32
CA PRO A 17 -10.44 -7.51 -15.20
C PRO A 17 -9.74 -7.81 -13.84
N GLU A 18 -10.56 -7.81 -12.78
CA GLU A 18 -10.31 -8.15 -11.36
C GLU A 18 -9.69 -7.08 -10.45
N ARG A 19 -10.52 -6.13 -9.99
CA ARG A 19 -10.18 -5.09 -9.00
C ARG A 19 -10.23 -5.61 -7.56
N TRP A 20 -9.13 -5.49 -6.86
CA TRP A 20 -8.93 -5.65 -5.42
C TRP A 20 -8.91 -4.25 -4.78
N ASN A 21 -9.19 -4.10 -3.48
CA ASN A 21 -9.05 -2.82 -2.79
C ASN A 21 -8.20 -3.01 -1.51
N LEU A 22 -6.98 -2.50 -1.51
CA LEU A 22 -6.13 -2.27 -0.34
C LEU A 22 -6.45 -0.91 0.25
N CYS A 23 -6.78 -0.82 1.53
CA CYS A 23 -6.78 0.47 2.21
C CYS A 23 -5.34 0.83 2.62
N GLN A 24 -4.83 1.93 2.07
CA GLN A 24 -3.52 2.46 2.42
C GLN A 24 -3.69 3.73 3.26
N ASN A 25 -3.22 3.73 4.50
CA ASN A 25 -2.80 4.99 5.12
C ASN A 25 -1.38 5.31 4.64
N VAL A 26 -1.23 6.03 3.52
CA VAL A 26 0.06 6.61 3.10
C VAL A 26 -0.09 8.12 3.00
N ASN A 27 0.62 8.84 3.87
CA ASN A 27 0.86 10.26 3.67
C ASN A 27 2.28 10.42 3.14
N LEU A 28 2.39 11.03 1.96
CA LEU A 28 3.63 11.54 1.41
C LEU A 28 3.46 13.06 1.32
N HIS A 29 4.21 13.81 2.11
CA HIS A 29 4.56 15.19 1.80
C HIS A 29 6.06 15.37 1.94
N THR A 30 6.69 15.76 0.85
CA THR A 30 7.85 16.65 0.90
C THR A 30 7.66 17.74 -0.16
N ARG A 31 8.02 18.97 0.22
CA ARG A 31 7.86 20.22 -0.52
C ARG A 31 8.38 20.13 -1.97
N ARG A 32 7.69 20.78 -2.92
CA ARG A 32 8.27 21.14 -4.22
C ARG A 32 9.38 22.19 -4.01
N PRO A 33 10.55 22.06 -4.65
CA PRO A 33 11.26 23.21 -5.15
C PRO A 33 10.57 23.66 -6.44
N GLU A 34 10.18 24.93 -6.52
CA GLU A 34 9.79 25.56 -7.79
C GLU A 34 10.90 25.34 -8.82
N GLN A 35 10.54 24.86 -10.01
CA GLN A 35 11.43 24.88 -11.16
C GLN A 35 10.63 25.33 -12.38
N HIS A 36 10.76 26.62 -12.68
CA HIS A 36 10.53 27.18 -14.00
C HIS A 36 11.37 26.41 -15.05
N GLY A 37 10.70 26.03 -16.14
CA GLY A 37 11.27 25.85 -17.49
C GLY A 37 12.55 25.02 -17.65
N ARG A 38 12.41 23.72 -17.96
CA ARG A 38 13.38 22.98 -18.80
C ARG A 38 12.67 21.99 -19.73
N PRO A 39 13.18 21.75 -20.96
CA PRO A 39 12.47 21.02 -21.99
C PRO A 39 12.46 19.51 -21.73
N ARG A 40 11.42 18.85 -22.25
CA ARG A 40 11.21 17.39 -22.22
C ARG A 40 12.43 16.65 -22.77
N ARG A 41 13.08 15.81 -21.96
CA ARG A 41 13.96 14.76 -22.48
C ARG A 41 13.08 13.64 -23.01
N ASN A 42 13.26 13.27 -24.27
CA ASN A 42 12.72 12.05 -24.84
C ASN A 42 13.23 10.87 -24.00
N TYR A 43 12.30 10.06 -23.47
CA TYR A 43 12.64 8.75 -22.94
C TYR A 43 13.10 7.91 -24.12
N GLN A 44 14.40 7.80 -24.28
CA GLN A 44 14.98 6.82 -25.18
C GLN A 44 14.75 5.46 -24.51
N GLN A 45 13.97 4.61 -25.17
CA GLN A 45 13.77 3.21 -24.81
C GLN A 45 15.17 2.62 -24.54
N CYS A 46 15.38 2.08 -23.33
CA CYS A 46 16.58 1.29 -23.06
C CYS A 46 16.64 0.22 -24.17
N GLY A 47 17.77 0.11 -24.88
CA GLY A 47 17.90 -0.80 -26.01
C GLY A 47 17.43 -2.22 -25.66
N SER A 48 17.02 -3.00 -26.65
CA SER A 48 16.54 -4.38 -26.48
C SER A 48 17.54 -5.19 -25.66
N VAL A 49 17.31 -5.27 -24.35
CA VAL A 49 18.02 -6.18 -23.47
C VAL A 49 17.58 -7.57 -23.92
N ASP A 50 18.54 -8.41 -24.29
CA ASP A 50 18.24 -9.81 -24.59
C ASP A 50 17.79 -10.47 -23.28
N ASN A 51 16.47 -10.57 -23.12
CA ASN A 51 15.83 -11.21 -21.99
C ASN A 51 15.61 -12.72 -22.25
N THR A 52 16.28 -13.30 -23.26
CA THR A 52 16.16 -14.74 -23.53
C THR A 52 16.95 -15.50 -22.46
N PRO A 53 16.28 -16.26 -21.58
CA PRO A 53 16.96 -16.97 -20.50
C PRO A 53 17.73 -18.17 -21.04
N ASP A 54 18.89 -18.46 -20.45
CA ASP A 54 19.65 -19.68 -20.75
C ASP A 54 18.82 -20.92 -20.34
N PRO A 55 18.36 -21.76 -21.30
CA PRO A 55 17.50 -22.90 -21.03
C PRO A 55 18.18 -24.01 -20.23
N SER A 56 19.50 -23.92 -20.04
CA SER A 56 20.26 -24.85 -19.21
C SER A 56 20.50 -24.37 -17.77
N LYS A 57 20.22 -23.09 -17.46
CA LYS A 57 20.60 -22.49 -16.17
C LYS A 57 19.48 -21.75 -15.45
N VAL A 58 18.45 -21.30 -16.16
CA VAL A 58 17.42 -20.42 -15.59
C VAL A 58 16.05 -21.08 -15.70
N PHE A 59 15.52 -21.52 -14.57
CA PHE A 59 14.22 -22.16 -14.44
C PHE A 59 13.30 -21.35 -13.52
N GLN A 60 12.01 -21.36 -13.80
CA GLN A 60 10.96 -20.85 -12.93
C GLN A 60 10.09 -22.00 -12.43
N LEU A 61 9.55 -21.87 -11.21
CA LEU A 61 8.52 -22.77 -10.70
C LEU A 61 7.16 -22.21 -11.10
N ASN A 62 6.42 -22.93 -11.94
CA ASN A 62 5.11 -22.48 -12.40
C ASN A 62 3.99 -22.75 -11.36
N ALA A 63 2.79 -22.23 -11.64
CA ALA A 63 1.62 -22.36 -10.76
C ALA A 63 1.17 -23.81 -10.49
N GLN A 64 1.59 -24.76 -11.33
CA GLN A 64 1.33 -26.19 -11.15
C GLN A 64 2.46 -26.92 -10.40
N LEU A 65 3.36 -26.16 -9.76
CA LEU A 65 4.50 -26.68 -9.00
C LEU A 65 5.50 -27.48 -9.87
N LYS A 66 5.65 -27.11 -11.14
CA LYS A 66 6.62 -27.72 -12.07
C LYS A 66 7.72 -26.72 -12.42
N TRP A 67 8.95 -27.21 -12.46
CA TRP A 67 10.08 -26.45 -12.96
C TRP A 67 10.06 -26.42 -14.49
N GLU A 68 10.15 -25.24 -15.06
CA GLU A 68 10.24 -25.00 -16.51
C GLU A 68 11.29 -23.93 -16.80
N VAL A 69 11.80 -23.86 -18.03
CA VAL A 69 12.70 -22.76 -18.44
C VAL A 69 11.97 -21.44 -18.20
N ALA A 70 12.62 -20.53 -17.48
CA ALA A 70 12.05 -19.23 -17.16
C ALA A 70 11.63 -18.51 -18.44
N ARG A 71 10.54 -17.73 -18.41
CA ARG A 71 10.15 -16.88 -19.53
C ARG A 71 9.54 -15.60 -19.00
N ASP A 72 9.92 -14.47 -19.60
CA ASP A 72 9.29 -13.22 -19.23
C ASP A 72 7.82 -13.19 -19.69
N PRO A 73 6.88 -12.71 -18.85
CA PRO A 73 7.10 -12.31 -17.45
C PRO A 73 7.05 -13.50 -16.48
N LEU A 74 7.97 -13.54 -15.51
CA LEU A 74 8.15 -14.68 -14.58
C LEU A 74 6.96 -14.94 -13.63
N HIS A 75 6.03 -13.99 -13.52
CA HIS A 75 4.85 -14.10 -12.68
C HIS A 75 3.62 -14.67 -13.41
N ASN A 76 3.76 -15.05 -14.69
CA ASN A 76 2.65 -15.56 -15.47
C ASN A 76 1.98 -16.77 -14.79
N GLY A 77 0.68 -16.68 -14.53
CA GLY A 77 -0.09 -17.69 -13.79
C GLY A 77 0.05 -17.64 -12.27
N ILE A 78 0.89 -16.75 -11.73
CA ILE A 78 1.05 -16.43 -10.30
C ILE A 78 0.56 -14.99 -10.02
N ASP A 79 0.17 -14.25 -11.07
CA ASP A 79 -0.25 -12.86 -10.98
C ASP A 79 -1.30 -12.62 -9.90
N ILE A 80 -0.95 -11.76 -8.95
CA ILE A 80 -1.91 -11.19 -8.01
C ILE A 80 -2.76 -10.22 -8.83
N GLY A 81 -4.09 -10.36 -8.80
CA GLY A 81 -4.98 -9.52 -9.63
C GLY A 81 -4.85 -8.00 -9.35
N VAL A 82 -5.70 -7.17 -9.97
CA VAL A 82 -5.55 -5.70 -9.94
C VAL A 82 -5.69 -5.12 -8.53
N ILE A 83 -4.63 -4.60 -7.94
CA ILE A 83 -4.69 -3.96 -6.63
C ILE A 83 -5.18 -2.51 -6.72
N GLY A 84 -6.34 -2.21 -6.16
CA GLY A 84 -6.85 -0.87 -5.87
C GLY A 84 -6.36 -0.37 -4.53
N LEU A 85 -6.18 0.95 -4.35
CA LEU A 85 -5.68 1.55 -3.12
C LEU A 85 -6.70 2.57 -2.58
N VAL A 86 -6.99 2.56 -1.28
CA VAL A 86 -7.85 3.54 -0.60
C VAL A 86 -6.96 4.42 0.30
N PRO A 87 -6.44 5.54 -0.21
CA PRO A 87 -5.59 6.44 0.56
C PRO A 87 -6.41 7.17 1.63
N CYS A 88 -6.02 7.10 2.89
CA CYS A 88 -6.71 7.79 3.99
C CYS A 88 -5.81 8.67 4.87
N ALA A 89 -4.49 8.56 4.73
CA ALA A 89 -3.58 9.19 5.70
C ALA A 89 -3.53 10.71 5.58
N ARG A 90 -3.24 11.33 6.72
CA ARG A 90 -2.99 12.77 6.87
C ARG A 90 -1.76 12.99 7.75
N GLY A 91 -1.05 14.07 7.49
CA GLY A 91 0.26 14.36 8.10
C GLY A 91 0.15 14.96 9.47
N ASP A 92 1.18 14.69 10.26
CA ASP A 92 1.40 15.29 11.59
C ASP A 92 0.25 15.09 12.59
N LEU A 93 -0.61 14.09 12.37
CA LEU A 93 -1.68 13.74 13.30
C LEU A 93 -1.19 12.81 14.40
N SER A 94 -1.59 13.10 15.63
CA SER A 94 -1.54 12.16 16.76
C SER A 94 -2.55 11.02 16.55
N ILE A 95 -2.27 9.85 17.12
CA ILE A 95 -3.21 8.72 17.12
C ILE A 95 -4.56 9.06 17.75
N LYS A 96 -4.60 10.04 18.67
CA LYS A 96 -5.85 10.54 19.26
C LYS A 96 -6.80 11.10 18.22
N GLU A 97 -6.29 11.66 17.11
CA GLU A 97 -7.13 12.19 16.02
C GLU A 97 -7.80 11.08 15.19
N TRP A 98 -7.39 9.84 15.42
CA TRP A 98 -7.95 8.63 14.80
C TRP A 98 -8.90 7.87 15.72
N GLU A 99 -9.25 8.41 16.87
CA GLU A 99 -10.25 7.81 17.74
C GLU A 99 -11.61 7.72 17.05
N LYS A 100 -12.34 6.64 17.34
CA LYS A 100 -13.68 6.42 16.79
C LYS A 100 -14.60 7.59 17.13
N GLY A 101 -15.32 8.08 16.12
CA GLY A 101 -16.17 9.26 16.22
C GLY A 101 -15.50 10.55 15.74
N LYS A 102 -14.17 10.61 15.64
CA LYS A 102 -13.47 11.76 15.04
C LYS A 102 -13.54 11.76 13.52
N GLU A 103 -13.34 12.93 12.92
CA GLU A 103 -13.45 13.17 11.47
C GLU A 103 -12.58 12.20 10.66
N HIS A 104 -11.30 12.03 11.02
CA HIS A 104 -10.37 11.23 10.23
C HIS A 104 -10.71 9.74 10.27
N TYR A 105 -11.09 9.23 11.45
CA TYR A 105 -11.58 7.87 11.59
C TYR A 105 -12.85 7.64 10.76
N ASN A 106 -13.85 8.51 10.91
CA ASN A 106 -15.13 8.37 10.20
C ASN A 106 -14.94 8.45 8.68
N THR A 107 -14.12 9.40 8.22
CA THR A 107 -13.79 9.57 6.80
C THR A 107 -13.07 8.35 6.26
N MET A 108 -12.13 7.77 7.01
CA MET A 108 -11.44 6.54 6.61
C MET A 108 -12.42 5.39 6.42
N ILE A 109 -13.29 5.13 7.40
CA ILE A 109 -14.29 4.05 7.31
C ILE A 109 -15.25 4.29 6.13
N GLN A 110 -15.70 5.52 5.90
CA GLN A 110 -16.54 5.87 4.76
C GLN A 110 -15.84 5.59 3.42
N ARG A 111 -14.57 5.99 3.27
CA ARG A 111 -13.78 5.74 2.05
C ARG A 111 -13.59 4.25 1.79
N VAL A 112 -13.32 3.47 2.84
CA VAL A 112 -13.20 2.01 2.73
C VAL A 112 -14.50 1.39 2.23
N LYS A 113 -15.64 1.74 2.85
CA LYS A 113 -16.97 1.22 2.46
C LYS A 113 -17.32 1.59 1.02
N ALA A 114 -17.10 2.85 0.63
CA ALA A 114 -17.34 3.31 -0.73
C ALA A 114 -16.46 2.58 -1.77
N ALA A 115 -15.19 2.28 -1.42
CA ALA A 115 -14.30 1.54 -2.31
C ALA A 115 -14.80 0.10 -2.57
N VAL A 116 -15.32 -0.57 -1.55
CA VAL A 116 -15.94 -1.90 -1.69
C VAL A 116 -17.21 -1.82 -2.54
N GLU A 117 -18.09 -0.88 -2.22
CA GLU A 117 -19.39 -0.71 -2.90
C GLU A 117 -19.24 -0.35 -4.39
N VAL A 118 -18.37 0.61 -4.71
CA VAL A 118 -18.18 1.09 -6.09
C VAL A 118 -17.18 0.23 -6.87
N GLY A 119 -16.14 -0.28 -6.19
CA GLY A 119 -15.06 -1.03 -6.82
C GLY A 119 -15.33 -2.52 -7.01
N GLY A 120 -16.25 -3.10 -6.23
CA GLY A 120 -16.61 -4.52 -6.27
C GLY A 120 -15.56 -5.48 -5.69
N GLY A 121 -14.50 -4.96 -5.08
CA GLY A 121 -13.39 -5.75 -4.53
C GLY A 121 -13.49 -5.96 -3.02
N GLU A 122 -12.85 -7.02 -2.52
CA GLU A 122 -12.77 -7.33 -1.09
C GLU A 122 -11.61 -6.60 -0.39
N ILE A 123 -11.81 -6.27 0.89
CA ILE A 123 -10.75 -5.70 1.75
C ILE A 123 -9.81 -6.84 2.15
N LYS A 124 -8.52 -6.73 1.81
CA LYS A 124 -7.52 -7.78 2.13
C LYS A 124 -6.66 -7.47 3.33
N ALA A 125 -6.38 -6.20 3.58
CA ALA A 125 -5.54 -5.77 4.70
C ALA A 125 -5.76 -4.29 5.02
N PHE A 126 -5.40 -3.91 6.25
CA PHE A 126 -5.26 -2.52 6.69
C PHE A 126 -3.79 -2.21 6.96
N LEU A 127 -3.22 -1.30 6.18
CA LEU A 127 -1.84 -0.83 6.38
C LEU A 127 -1.84 0.41 7.29
N TRP A 128 -1.09 0.35 8.38
CA TRP A 128 -0.93 1.45 9.34
C TRP A 128 0.53 1.88 9.48
N TYR A 129 0.79 3.17 9.23
CA TYR A 129 2.07 3.79 9.47
C TYR A 129 1.89 5.21 10.04
N GLN A 130 2.05 5.32 11.35
CA GLN A 130 1.94 6.57 12.12
C GLN A 130 2.61 6.30 13.49
N ALA A 131 3.15 7.33 14.14
CA ALA A 131 3.50 7.40 15.56
C ALA A 131 4.34 8.65 15.86
N LYS A 132 4.98 9.24 14.83
CA LYS A 132 5.92 10.37 15.00
C LYS A 132 5.36 11.52 15.84
N SER A 133 4.09 11.90 15.64
CA SER A 133 3.48 12.99 16.41
C SER A 133 3.22 12.65 17.87
N ASP A 134 3.19 11.36 18.23
CA ASP A 134 2.92 10.89 19.59
C ASP A 134 4.21 10.67 20.39
N THR A 135 5.39 10.87 19.80
CA THR A 135 6.68 10.74 20.50
C THR A 135 7.17 12.04 21.15
N TYR A 136 6.44 13.15 21.00
CA TYR A 136 6.89 14.45 21.50
C TYR A 136 6.86 14.58 23.03
N ASN A 137 6.04 13.79 23.72
CA ASN A 137 6.01 13.76 25.17
C ASN A 137 5.74 12.34 25.68
N LEU A 138 6.18 12.07 26.93
CA LEU A 138 6.12 10.75 27.53
C LEU A 138 4.69 10.22 27.67
N LYS A 139 3.74 11.09 28.04
CA LYS A 139 2.34 10.71 28.26
C LYS A 139 1.69 10.17 26.98
N ASP A 140 1.94 10.82 25.85
CA ASP A 140 1.38 10.39 24.57
C ASP A 140 2.03 9.08 24.11
N ALA A 141 3.35 8.96 24.27
CA ALA A 141 4.09 7.73 23.96
C ALA A 141 3.61 6.53 24.81
N GLU A 142 3.40 6.72 26.12
CA GLU A 142 2.90 5.68 27.02
C GLU A 142 1.47 5.25 26.68
N SER A 143 0.63 6.19 26.22
CA SER A 143 -0.76 5.89 25.84
C SER A 143 -0.89 5.26 24.45
N TYR A 144 0.15 5.35 23.60
CA TYR A 144 0.08 5.01 22.18
C TYR A 144 -0.39 3.58 21.93
N LYS A 145 0.19 2.60 22.64
CA LYS A 145 -0.13 1.18 22.45
C LYS A 145 -1.62 0.91 22.67
N GLY A 146 -2.18 1.41 23.78
CA GLY A 146 -3.59 1.19 24.10
C GLY A 146 -4.53 1.86 23.10
N LEU A 147 -4.18 3.05 22.63
CA LEU A 147 -4.94 3.75 21.59
C LEU A 147 -4.86 3.03 20.23
N LEU A 148 -3.71 2.46 19.89
CA LEU A 148 -3.49 1.68 18.68
C LEU A 148 -4.31 0.39 18.66
N GLU A 149 -4.27 -0.38 19.74
CA GLU A 149 -5.08 -1.60 19.88
C GLU A 149 -6.57 -1.27 19.78
N LYS A 150 -7.02 -0.18 20.41
CA LYS A 150 -8.41 0.29 20.32
C LYS A 150 -8.78 0.73 18.91
N LEU A 151 -7.90 1.44 18.21
CA LEU A 151 -8.11 1.82 16.81
C LEU A 151 -8.31 0.58 15.92
N PHE A 152 -7.46 -0.43 16.06
CA PHE A 152 -7.54 -1.65 15.28
C PHE A 152 -8.82 -2.45 15.53
N GLN A 153 -9.20 -2.60 16.81
CA GLN A 153 -10.47 -3.22 17.19
C GLN A 153 -11.67 -2.47 16.62
N ASN A 154 -11.65 -1.13 16.68
CA ASN A 154 -12.71 -0.31 16.11
C ASN A 154 -12.83 -0.50 14.60
N VAL A 155 -11.70 -0.50 13.86
CA VAL A 155 -11.68 -0.73 12.41
C VAL A 155 -12.24 -2.10 12.06
N GLN A 156 -11.77 -3.16 12.72
CA GLN A 156 -12.24 -4.52 12.52
C GLN A 156 -13.74 -4.64 12.79
N THR A 157 -14.23 -3.98 13.85
CA THR A 157 -15.65 -3.96 14.21
C THR A 157 -16.49 -3.21 13.17
N ASP A 158 -16.10 -1.99 12.78
CA ASP A 158 -16.89 -1.12 11.90
C ASP A 158 -16.90 -1.57 10.44
N LEU A 159 -15.92 -2.41 10.05
CA LEU A 159 -15.87 -3.13 8.79
C LEU A 159 -16.48 -4.54 8.87
N ASN A 160 -16.88 -5.00 10.06
CA ASN A 160 -17.39 -6.35 10.31
C ASN A 160 -16.41 -7.46 9.88
N MET A 161 -15.12 -7.27 10.16
CA MET A 161 -14.03 -8.17 9.78
C MET A 161 -13.08 -8.40 10.98
N PRO A 162 -13.44 -9.26 11.95
CA PRO A 162 -12.64 -9.48 13.16
C PRO A 162 -11.25 -10.07 12.90
N SER A 163 -11.06 -10.74 11.76
CA SER A 163 -9.79 -11.32 11.33
C SER A 163 -9.06 -10.49 10.27
N LEU A 164 -9.46 -9.22 10.04
CA LEU A 164 -8.83 -8.36 9.05
C LEU A 164 -7.32 -8.24 9.35
N PRO A 165 -6.43 -8.64 8.42
CA PRO A 165 -4.99 -8.50 8.61
C PRO A 165 -4.60 -7.03 8.73
N ILE A 166 -3.74 -6.74 9.72
CA ILE A 166 -3.19 -5.40 9.93
C ILE A 166 -1.69 -5.44 9.76
N LEU A 167 -1.18 -4.63 8.85
CA LEU A 167 0.24 -4.45 8.60
C LEU A 167 0.69 -3.17 9.31
N LEU A 168 1.40 -3.32 10.43
CA LEU A 168 1.95 -2.21 11.21
C LEU A 168 3.39 -1.94 10.80
N VAL A 169 3.69 -0.68 10.47
CA VAL A 169 5.07 -0.20 10.34
C VAL A 169 5.52 0.36 11.68
N ILE A 170 6.47 -0.31 12.31
CA ILE A 170 7.14 0.18 13.53
C ILE A 170 8.19 1.20 13.10
N ILE A 171 8.16 2.38 13.73
CA ILE A 171 9.14 3.43 13.49
C ILE A 171 10.28 3.26 14.48
N GLU A 172 11.50 3.24 13.98
CA GLU A 172 12.72 3.27 14.79
C GLU A 172 13.23 4.72 14.78
N SER A 173 13.48 5.26 15.98
CA SER A 173 14.06 6.59 16.19
C SER A 173 15.49 6.47 16.67
#